data_AF-A0A973ANK4-F1
#
_entry.id   AF-A0A973ANK4-F1
#
_cell.length_a   1.000
_cell.length_b   1.000
_cell.length_c   1.000
_cell.angle_alpha   90.00
_cell.angle_beta   90.00
_cell.angle_gamma   90.00
#
_symmetry.space_group_name_H-M   'P 1'
#
loop_
_entity.id
_entity.type
_entity.pdbx_description
1 polymer ?
#
loop_
_entity_poly.entity_id
_entity_poly.type
_entity_poly.pdbx_seq_one_letter_code
_entity_poly.pdbx_strand_id
1 'polypeptide(L)'
;MKRLFALPVLLMLGLGLAACGEEAPPGPPTSKIFIDNQSSTEANVRIKFWTKDYKKVSSDSAETIEFVNEQGANVVQVHAKSRKQWDECWVTLNVGQTLVVYDGIERIACRIE
;
A
#
# COMPACT_ATOMS: atom_id res chain seq x y z
N MET A 1 38.65 71.51 9.49
CA MET A 1 37.51 71.50 10.44
C MET A 1 36.28 70.94 9.73
N LYS A 2 35.45 70.21 10.48
CA LYS A 2 34.07 69.75 10.21
C LYS A 2 33.87 68.44 9.40
N ARG A 3 33.31 67.49 10.14
CA ARG A 3 32.79 66.15 9.82
C ARG A 3 31.45 66.26 9.07
N LEU A 4 31.11 65.27 8.24
CA LEU A 4 29.74 64.73 8.10
C LEU A 4 29.83 63.29 7.55
N PHE A 5 29.42 62.28 8.34
CA PHE A 5 28.22 61.43 8.16
C PHE A 5 28.18 60.66 6.82
N ALA A 6 27.80 59.39 6.67
CA ALA A 6 27.48 58.23 7.50
C ALA A 6 27.16 57.10 6.50
N LEU A 7 27.55 55.85 6.77
CA LEU A 7 26.74 54.62 6.66
C LEU A 7 27.64 53.37 6.72
N PRO A 8 27.44 52.46 7.69
CA PRO A 8 27.99 51.11 7.63
C PRO A 8 27.01 50.23 6.84
N VAL A 9 27.39 49.73 5.67
CA VAL A 9 26.63 48.66 5.01
C VAL A 9 26.95 47.38 5.77
N LEU A 10 26.00 47.04 6.64
CA LEU A 10 25.88 45.81 7.41
C LEU A 10 25.95 44.62 6.43
N LEU A 11 27.12 44.00 6.32
CA LEU A 11 27.28 42.75 5.57
C LEU A 11 26.60 41.65 6.39
N MET A 12 25.39 41.29 5.97
CA MET A 12 24.58 40.22 6.53
C MET A 12 25.40 38.92 6.57
N LEU A 13 25.74 38.50 7.80
CA LEU A 13 26.09 37.12 8.13
C LEU A 13 24.87 36.24 7.80
N GLY A 14 24.85 35.69 6.60
CA GLY A 14 23.98 34.60 6.20
C GLY A 14 24.78 33.31 6.11
N LEU A 15 25.29 32.80 7.24
CA LEU A 15 25.67 31.39 7.29
C LEU A 15 24.37 30.58 7.23
N GLY A 16 24.03 30.15 6.02
CA GLY A 16 23.02 29.13 5.80
C GLY A 16 23.43 27.90 6.60
N LEU A 17 22.66 27.62 7.66
CA LEU A 17 22.63 26.32 8.31
C LEU A 17 22.20 25.32 7.23
N ALA A 18 23.18 24.68 6.59
CA ALA A 18 22.98 23.45 5.86
C ALA A 18 22.58 22.38 6.90
N ALA A 19 21.30 22.34 7.23
CA ALA A 19 20.71 21.21 7.90
C ALA A 19 20.85 20.02 6.94
N CYS A 20 21.90 19.21 7.15
CA CYS A 20 21.92 17.83 6.67
C CYS A 20 20.73 17.13 7.33
N GLY A 21 19.59 17.16 6.65
CA GLY A 21 18.54 16.19 6.87
C GLY A 21 19.11 14.84 6.48
N GLU A 22 19.47 14.05 7.48
CA GLU A 22 19.70 12.62 7.31
C GLU A 22 18.35 12.04 6.89
N GLU A 23 18.13 11.91 5.58
CA GLU A 23 16.95 11.20 5.05
C GLU A 23 17.02 9.78 5.62
N ALA A 24 15.99 9.41 6.38
CA ALA A 24 15.85 8.05 6.86
C ALA A 24 15.95 7.10 5.65
N PRO A 25 16.72 6.00 5.75
CA PRO A 25 16.89 5.09 4.64
C PRO A 25 15.51 4.66 4.13
N PRO A 26 15.28 4.68 2.81
CA PRO A 26 13.99 4.30 2.25
C PRO A 26 13.64 2.91 2.76
N GLY A 27 12.42 2.78 3.31
CA GLY A 27 11.92 1.50 3.81
C GLY A 27 11.91 0.42 2.72
N PRO A 28 11.69 -0.86 3.10
CA PRO A 28 11.66 -1.93 2.12
C PRO A 28 10.58 -1.67 1.06
N PRO A 29 10.81 -2.06 -0.20
CA PRO A 29 9.86 -1.80 -1.27
C PRO A 29 8.51 -2.44 -0.96
N THR A 30 7.44 -1.63 -1.01
CA THR A 30 6.06 -2.10 -0.84
C THR A 30 5.39 -2.28 -2.20
N SER A 31 4.48 -3.24 -2.24
CA SER A 31 3.64 -3.54 -3.40
C SER A 31 2.19 -3.56 -2.95
N LYS A 32 1.28 -3.40 -3.90
CA LYS A 32 -0.15 -3.38 -3.62
C LYS A 32 -0.96 -4.22 -4.58
N ILE A 33 -2.08 -4.72 -4.09
CA ILE A 33 -3.17 -5.28 -4.90
C ILE A 33 -4.47 -4.61 -4.48
N PHE A 34 -5.44 -4.59 -5.39
CA PHE A 34 -6.78 -4.10 -5.11
C PHE A 34 -7.72 -5.27 -4.93
N ILE A 35 -8.64 -5.16 -3.98
CA ILE A 35 -9.67 -6.16 -3.72
C ILE A 35 -11.01 -5.47 -3.93
N ASP A 36 -11.85 -6.03 -4.78
CA ASP A 36 -13.25 -5.63 -4.93
C ASP A 36 -14.14 -6.81 -4.54
N ASN A 37 -14.82 -6.69 -3.42
CA ASN A 37 -15.72 -7.72 -2.93
C ASN A 37 -17.15 -7.43 -3.40
N GLN A 38 -17.53 -8.04 -4.52
CA GLN A 38 -18.87 -8.03 -5.10
C GLN A 38 -19.73 -9.22 -4.63
N SER A 39 -19.25 -10.00 -3.66
CA SER A 39 -20.03 -11.10 -3.09
C SER A 39 -20.99 -10.58 -2.01
N SER A 40 -22.07 -11.31 -1.74
CA SER A 40 -23.05 -10.96 -0.71
C SER A 40 -22.55 -11.19 0.73
N THR A 41 -21.24 -11.35 0.94
CA THR A 41 -20.66 -11.73 2.23
C THR A 41 -19.28 -11.12 2.46
N GLU A 42 -18.85 -11.09 3.72
CA GLU A 42 -17.49 -10.65 4.06
C GLU A 42 -16.45 -11.67 3.57
N ALA A 43 -15.39 -11.16 2.94
CA ALA A 43 -14.25 -11.95 2.52
C ALA A 43 -13.01 -11.62 3.37
N ASN A 44 -12.37 -12.65 3.93
CA ASN A 44 -11.06 -12.59 4.53
C ASN A 44 -10.01 -12.88 3.45
N VAL A 45 -9.20 -11.90 3.11
CA VAL A 45 -8.23 -11.98 2.02
C VAL A 45 -6.80 -11.94 2.55
N ARG A 46 -5.94 -12.82 2.07
CA ARG A 46 -4.50 -12.83 2.39
C ARG A 46 -3.65 -12.99 1.14
N ILE A 47 -2.45 -12.43 1.17
CA ILE A 47 -1.42 -12.63 0.15
C ILE A 47 -0.50 -13.74 0.65
N LYS A 48 -0.63 -14.93 0.08
CA LYS A 48 0.03 -16.13 0.57
C LYS A 48 1.55 -15.97 0.52
N PHE A 49 2.23 -16.35 1.60
CA PHE A 49 3.69 -16.24 1.79
C PHE A 49 4.24 -14.83 2.08
N TRP A 50 3.52 -13.75 1.76
CA TRP A 50 3.94 -12.38 2.09
C TRP A 50 3.23 -11.80 3.31
N THR A 51 1.94 -12.10 3.49
CA THR A 51 1.18 -11.65 4.67
C THR A 51 0.82 -12.83 5.56
N LYS A 52 0.98 -12.66 6.87
CA LYS A 52 0.57 -13.66 7.87
C LYS A 52 -0.92 -13.55 8.20
N ASP A 53 -1.45 -12.33 8.20
CA ASP A 53 -2.83 -12.04 8.58
C ASP A 53 -3.75 -11.91 7.36
N TYR A 54 -5.02 -12.22 7.59
CA TYR A 54 -6.09 -11.92 6.64
C TYR A 54 -6.57 -10.50 6.86
N LYS A 55 -6.73 -9.75 5.77
CA LYS A 55 -7.48 -8.50 5.76
C LYS A 55 -8.95 -8.80 5.46
N LYS A 56 -9.84 -8.30 6.32
CA LYS A 56 -11.28 -8.37 6.12
C LYS A 56 -11.72 -7.33 5.11
N VAL A 57 -12.61 -7.72 4.20
CA VAL A 57 -13.23 -6.86 3.20
C VAL A 57 -14.73 -7.12 3.26
N SER A 58 -15.50 -6.08 3.57
CA SER A 58 -16.96 -6.16 3.70
C SER A 58 -17.62 -6.51 2.37
N SER A 59 -18.86 -7.00 2.40
CA SER A 59 -19.71 -7.14 1.22
C SER A 59 -19.83 -5.80 0.48
N ASP A 60 -19.83 -5.84 -0.85
CA ASP A 60 -20.00 -4.69 -1.74
C ASP A 60 -19.01 -3.55 -1.45
N SER A 61 -17.76 -3.90 -1.13
CA SER A 61 -16.71 -2.94 -0.77
C SER A 61 -15.39 -3.25 -1.44
N ALA A 62 -14.60 -2.19 -1.64
CA ALA A 62 -13.28 -2.27 -2.24
C ALA A 62 -12.20 -1.82 -1.24
N GLU A 63 -11.08 -2.54 -1.21
CA GLU A 63 -9.98 -2.35 -0.27
C GLU A 63 -8.63 -2.51 -0.98
N THR A 64 -7.61 -1.81 -0.51
CA THR A 64 -6.22 -2.02 -0.98
C THR A 64 -5.44 -2.82 0.05
N ILE A 65 -4.70 -3.83 -0.40
CA ILE A 65 -3.75 -4.56 0.45
C ILE A 65 -2.34 -4.16 0.04
N GLU A 66 -1.62 -3.52 0.96
CA GLU A 66 -0.19 -3.23 0.84
C GLU A 66 0.62 -4.31 1.56
N PHE A 67 1.72 -4.72 0.96
CA PHE A 67 2.62 -5.73 1.50
C PHE A 67 4.07 -5.45 1.13
N VAL A 68 4.98 -5.91 1.98
CA VAL A 68 6.42 -5.79 1.75
C VAL A 68 6.85 -6.81 0.69
N ASN A 69 7.50 -6.33 -0.37
CA ASN A 69 7.93 -7.13 -1.52
C ASN A 69 9.43 -6.98 -1.76
N GLU A 70 10.24 -7.43 -0.78
CA GLU A 70 11.71 -7.37 -0.81
C GLU A 70 12.32 -8.04 -2.05
N GLN A 71 11.64 -9.06 -2.59
CA GLN A 71 12.13 -9.84 -3.73
C GLN A 71 11.76 -9.23 -5.09
N GLY A 72 10.96 -8.15 -5.12
CA GLY A 72 10.51 -7.53 -6.37
C GLY A 72 9.64 -8.46 -7.23
N ALA A 73 8.88 -9.37 -6.60
CA ALA A 73 8.02 -10.30 -7.32
C ALA A 73 6.84 -9.54 -7.96
N ASN A 74 6.64 -9.70 -9.26
CA ASN A 74 5.52 -9.06 -9.97
C ASN A 74 4.21 -9.86 -9.87
N VAL A 75 4.25 -11.05 -9.28
CA VAL A 75 3.13 -12.00 -9.24
C VAL A 75 2.93 -12.47 -7.80
N VAL A 76 1.70 -12.49 -7.35
CA VAL A 76 1.32 -12.95 -6.01
C VAL A 76 0.16 -13.93 -6.04
N GLN A 77 0.16 -14.89 -5.12
CA GLN A 77 -0.99 -15.77 -4.89
C GLN A 77 -1.85 -15.19 -3.77
N VAL A 78 -3.12 -14.98 -4.06
CA VAL A 78 -4.10 -14.41 -3.13
C VAL A 78 -5.14 -15.46 -2.80
N HIS A 79 -5.49 -15.52 -1.51
CA HIS A 79 -6.47 -16.44 -0.97
C HIS A 79 -7.58 -15.64 -0.30
N ALA A 80 -8.80 -15.79 -0.78
CA ALA A 80 -10.00 -15.19 -0.21
C ALA A 80 -10.90 -16.26 0.38
N LYS A 81 -11.43 -16.01 1.58
CA LYS A 81 -12.27 -16.96 2.31
C LYS A 81 -13.43 -16.23 2.99
N SER A 82 -14.65 -16.73 2.82
CA SER A 82 -15.81 -16.20 3.53
C SER A 82 -15.90 -16.76 4.95
N ARG A 83 -16.90 -16.31 5.70
CA ARG A 83 -17.21 -16.85 7.04
C ARG A 83 -17.74 -18.29 7.02
N LYS A 84 -18.22 -18.78 5.87
CA LYS A 84 -18.79 -20.13 5.75
C LYS A 84 -17.67 -21.18 5.71
N GLN A 85 -17.92 -22.35 6.29
CA GLN A 85 -16.93 -23.42 6.27
C GLN A 85 -16.70 -23.89 4.84
N TRP A 86 -15.43 -24.08 4.48
CA TRP A 86 -15.01 -24.48 3.13
C TRP A 86 -15.44 -23.50 2.03
N ASP A 87 -15.72 -22.24 2.30
CA ASP A 87 -16.10 -21.26 1.27
C ASP A 87 -14.93 -20.32 0.99
N GLU A 88 -14.14 -20.65 -0.03
CA GLU A 88 -12.87 -20.00 -0.35
C GLU A 88 -12.53 -20.10 -1.83
N CYS A 89 -11.74 -19.15 -2.31
CA CYS A 89 -11.14 -19.15 -3.64
C CYS A 89 -9.69 -18.66 -3.58
N TRP A 90 -8.88 -19.12 -4.54
CA TRP A 90 -7.50 -18.67 -4.69
C TRP A 90 -7.22 -18.32 -6.14
N VAL A 91 -6.38 -17.31 -6.34
CA VAL A 91 -5.94 -16.92 -7.68
C VAL A 91 -4.53 -16.35 -7.61
N THR A 92 -3.83 -16.39 -8.72
CA THR A 92 -2.53 -15.76 -8.88
C THR A 92 -2.73 -14.54 -9.77
N LEU A 93 -2.35 -13.34 -9.29
CA LEU A 93 -2.46 -12.09 -10.03
C LEU A 93 -1.15 -11.30 -10.00
N ASN A 94 -1.00 -10.38 -10.96
CA ASN A 94 0.12 -9.45 -10.95
C ASN A 94 -0.08 -8.36 -9.90
N VAL A 95 1.02 -7.83 -9.38
CA VAL A 95 1.02 -6.64 -8.53
C VAL A 95 0.34 -5.49 -9.26
N GLY A 96 -0.52 -4.75 -8.56
CA GLY A 96 -1.31 -3.66 -9.10
C GLY A 96 -2.61 -4.07 -9.80
N GLN A 97 -2.92 -5.37 -9.93
CA GLN A 97 -4.21 -5.82 -10.45
C GLN A 97 -5.28 -5.89 -9.35
N THR A 98 -6.53 -6.04 -9.79
CA THR A 98 -7.70 -6.16 -8.93
C THR A 98 -8.11 -7.62 -8.83
N LEU A 99 -8.20 -8.12 -7.59
CA LEU A 99 -8.95 -9.32 -7.28
C LEU A 99 -10.43 -8.94 -7.13
N VAL A 100 -11.29 -9.56 -7.93
CA VAL A 100 -12.74 -9.49 -7.70
C VAL A 100 -13.22 -10.77 -7.04
N VAL A 101 -13.83 -10.64 -5.87
CA VAL A 101 -14.53 -11.73 -5.16
C VAL A 101 -16.01 -11.59 -5.42
N TYR A 102 -16.67 -12.64 -5.90
CA TYR A 102 -18.09 -12.60 -6.27
C TYR A 102 -18.82 -13.89 -5.86
N ASP A 103 -20.14 -13.85 -5.85
CA ASP A 103 -20.96 -15.04 -5.62
C ASP A 103 -20.93 -15.97 -6.83
N GLY A 104 -20.29 -17.12 -6.67
CA GLY A 104 -20.42 -18.26 -7.60
C GLY A 104 -21.70 -19.04 -7.33
N ILE A 105 -21.81 -20.25 -7.90
CA ILE A 105 -23.03 -21.06 -7.78
C ILE A 105 -23.32 -21.47 -6.33
N GLU A 106 -22.36 -22.15 -5.69
CA GLU A 106 -22.52 -22.68 -4.31
C GLU A 106 -21.53 -22.07 -3.32
N ARG A 107 -20.55 -21.31 -3.82
CA ARG A 107 -19.38 -20.80 -3.10
C ARG A 107 -18.95 -19.46 -3.69
N ILE A 108 -18.16 -18.69 -2.96
CA ILE A 108 -17.49 -17.52 -3.52
C ILE A 108 -16.52 -17.95 -4.63
N ALA A 109 -16.33 -17.07 -5.61
CA ALA A 109 -15.38 -17.25 -6.69
C ALA A 109 -14.51 -16.00 -6.84
N CYS A 110 -13.32 -16.20 -7.42
CA CYS A 110 -12.31 -15.18 -7.62
C CYS A 110 -12.10 -14.98 -9.13
N ARG A 111 -11.98 -13.73 -9.58
CA ARG A 111 -11.47 -13.38 -10.93
C ARG A 111 -10.50 -12.20 -10.83
N ILE A 112 -9.76 -11.96 -11.91
CA ILE A 112 -8.78 -10.88 -12.00
C ILE A 112 -9.30 -9.84 -12.99
N GLU A 113 -9.17 -8.56 -12.63
CA GLU A 113 -9.42 -7.40 -13.49
C GLU A 113 -8.18 -6.49 -13.53
#